data_AF-A0A0C3D3Z6-F1
#
_entry.id   AF-A0A0C3D3Z6-F1
#
_cell.length_a   1.000
_cell.length_b   1.000
_cell.length_c   1.000
_cell.angle_alpha   90.00
_cell.angle_beta   90.00
_cell.angle_gamma   90.00
#
_symmetry.space_group_name_H-M   'P 1'
#
loop_
_entity.id
_entity.type
_entity.pdbx_description
1 polymer ?
#
loop_
_entity_poly.entity_id
_entity_poly.type
_entity_poly.pdbx_seq_one_letter_code
_entity_poly.pdbx_strand_id
1 'polypeptide(L)'
;MSKGPEPSYRRKRGDGLQLGPRKRPSLADPLAPLTNGLLRMGELADVPEENFTTEERREHRVFQELLKSVPGLEERLMEGSEEEVDTITELVIFFIIQWDHSVLIAVDKLSKGTLGARGDDTKSLKGTVLDWITPRGQSLVPPLARNVKVNRSFNHKRTGALLCPTGLDWSNPEIKAKLRNREIVVSGDQWSLFLYADYRYDSEDPWNGLFHSALLVSAYKHVFTSPSSVDKEPKATCSGNA
;
A
#
# COMPACT_ATOMS: atom_id res chain seq x y z
N MET A 1 -63.80 9.65 59.08
CA MET A 1 -62.71 10.53 58.60
C MET A 1 -61.57 9.63 58.13
N SER A 2 -61.47 9.38 56.83
CA SER A 2 -60.40 8.58 56.23
C SER A 2 -59.73 9.44 55.15
N LYS A 3 -58.43 9.72 55.33
CA LYS A 3 -57.63 10.58 54.45
C LYS A 3 -57.32 9.83 53.16
N GLY A 4 -57.71 10.41 52.02
CA GLY A 4 -57.31 9.92 50.69
C GLY A 4 -55.84 10.18 50.39
N PRO A 5 -55.21 9.42 49.47
CA PRO A 5 -53.80 9.56 49.15
C PRO A 5 -53.52 10.80 48.27
N GLU A 6 -52.38 11.44 48.51
CA GLU A 6 -51.88 12.59 47.77
C GLU A 6 -51.64 12.31 46.26
N PRO A 7 -51.76 13.33 45.39
CA PRO A 7 -51.45 13.21 43.98
C PRO A 7 -49.93 13.19 43.75
N SER A 8 -49.45 12.09 43.16
CA SER A 8 -48.08 11.96 42.66
C SER A 8 -47.79 12.99 41.56
N TYR A 9 -46.85 13.89 41.79
CA TYR A 9 -46.28 14.77 40.76
C TYR A 9 -45.50 13.95 39.72
N ARG A 10 -46.14 13.58 38.61
CA ARG A 10 -45.42 13.18 37.38
C ARG A 10 -44.72 14.42 36.81
N ARG A 11 -43.40 14.53 36.99
CA ARG A 11 -42.57 15.43 36.15
C ARG A 11 -42.80 15.05 34.68
N LYS A 12 -43.22 16.03 33.87
CA LYS A 12 -43.18 15.93 32.41
C LYS A 12 -41.77 15.53 31.99
N ARG A 13 -41.62 14.42 31.26
CA ARG A 13 -40.40 14.13 30.52
C ARG A 13 -40.23 15.23 29.47
N GLY A 14 -39.13 15.97 29.54
CA GLY A 14 -38.69 16.78 28.41
C GLY A 14 -38.14 15.85 27.34
N ASP A 15 -38.56 16.05 26.10
CA ASP A 15 -37.95 15.43 24.92
C ASP A 15 -36.45 15.76 24.88
N GLY A 16 -35.62 14.74 25.07
CA GLY A 16 -34.16 14.84 25.08
C GLY A 16 -33.52 14.78 23.68
N LEU A 17 -34.22 15.22 22.63
CA LEU A 17 -33.71 15.20 21.25
C LEU A 17 -34.01 16.51 20.49
N GLN A 18 -33.84 17.66 21.15
CA GLN A 18 -33.60 18.90 20.40
C GLN A 18 -32.10 19.06 20.16
N LEU A 19 -31.61 18.32 19.16
CA LEU A 19 -30.34 18.62 18.51
C LEU A 19 -30.47 20.00 17.86
N GLY A 20 -29.78 20.99 18.43
CA GLY A 20 -29.65 22.31 17.85
C GLY A 20 -29.05 22.26 16.44
N PRO A 21 -29.12 23.35 15.66
CA PRO A 21 -28.71 23.36 14.25
C PRO A 21 -27.21 23.07 14.13
N ARG A 22 -26.85 21.79 13.88
CA ARG A 22 -25.48 21.40 13.55
C ARG A 22 -25.11 22.11 12.24
N LYS A 23 -24.06 22.94 12.30
CA LYS A 23 -23.41 23.50 11.11
C LYS A 23 -23.05 22.35 10.18
N ARG A 24 -23.37 22.46 8.88
CA ARG A 24 -22.89 21.51 7.88
C ARG A 24 -21.35 21.45 7.97
N PRO A 25 -20.74 20.26 8.10
CA PRO A 25 -19.29 20.14 8.17
C PRO A 25 -18.66 20.71 6.90
N SER A 26 -17.63 21.54 7.05
CA SER A 26 -16.84 22.03 5.92
C SER A 26 -15.81 20.98 5.50
N LEU A 27 -15.48 20.94 4.20
CA LEU A 27 -14.57 20.01 3.51
C LEU A 27 -13.20 19.70 4.15
N ALA A 28 -12.79 20.43 5.19
CA ALA A 28 -11.53 20.26 5.91
C ALA A 28 -11.67 19.46 7.22
N ASP A 29 -12.87 18.97 7.54
CA ASP A 29 -13.13 18.23 8.77
C ASP A 29 -12.78 16.73 8.60
N PRO A 30 -11.76 16.20 9.29
CA PRO A 30 -11.42 14.78 9.24
C PRO A 30 -12.55 13.85 9.73
N LEU A 31 -13.58 14.41 10.39
CA LEU A 31 -14.76 13.68 10.87
C LEU A 31 -15.90 13.58 9.86
N ALA A 32 -15.80 14.26 8.71
CA ALA A 32 -16.84 14.26 7.69
C ALA A 32 -17.22 12.83 7.22
N PRO A 33 -16.27 11.91 6.95
CA PRO A 33 -16.62 10.55 6.50
C PRO A 33 -17.37 9.72 7.54
N LEU A 34 -17.05 9.89 8.83
CA LEU A 34 -17.73 9.23 9.94
C LEU A 34 -19.15 9.76 10.14
N THR A 35 -19.29 11.09 10.15
CA THR A 35 -20.57 11.76 10.39
C THR A 35 -21.54 11.49 9.24
N ASN A 36 -21.06 11.61 8.00
CA ASN A 36 -21.86 11.32 6.80
C ASN A 36 -22.14 9.81 6.66
N GLY A 37 -21.20 8.95 7.08
CA GLY A 37 -21.37 7.51 7.15
C GLY A 37 -22.49 7.08 8.11
N LEU A 38 -22.48 7.62 9.33
CA LEU A 38 -23.52 7.39 10.34
C LEU A 38 -24.89 7.92 9.90
N LEU A 39 -24.94 9.13 9.33
CA LEU A 39 -26.16 9.69 8.73
C LEU A 39 -26.74 8.77 7.65
N ARG A 40 -25.88 8.10 6.86
CA ARG A 40 -26.31 7.16 5.82
C ARG A 40 -26.80 5.81 6.34
N MET A 41 -26.34 5.37 7.51
CA MET A 41 -26.89 4.16 8.14
C MET A 41 -28.17 4.40 8.93
N GLY A 42 -28.39 5.64 9.37
CA GLY A 42 -29.62 6.06 10.06
C GLY A 42 -30.58 6.81 9.12
N GLU A 43 -30.55 8.13 9.19
CA GLU A 43 -31.55 9.04 8.60
C GLU A 43 -31.64 8.97 7.07
N LEU A 44 -30.57 8.55 6.38
CA LEU A 44 -30.49 8.51 4.91
C LEU A 44 -30.37 7.08 4.35
N ALA A 45 -30.71 6.06 5.14
CA ALA A 45 -30.60 4.64 4.73
C ALA A 45 -31.48 4.30 3.51
N ASP A 46 -32.64 4.94 3.39
CA ASP A 46 -33.60 4.71 2.29
C ASP A 46 -33.31 5.54 1.03
N VAL A 47 -32.29 6.41 1.07
CA VAL A 47 -31.97 7.29 -0.07
C VAL A 47 -31.13 6.52 -1.11
N PRO A 48 -31.53 6.50 -2.39
CA PRO A 48 -30.78 5.85 -3.45
C PRO A 48 -29.38 6.44 -3.64
N GLU A 49 -28.39 5.59 -3.92
CA GLU A 49 -26.98 5.99 -4.08
C GLU A 49 -26.76 7.06 -5.17
N GLU A 50 -27.61 7.05 -6.20
CA GLU A 50 -27.57 7.97 -7.34
C GLU A 50 -27.83 9.44 -6.96
N ASN A 51 -28.55 9.66 -5.86
CA ASN A 51 -28.89 11.00 -5.35
C ASN A 51 -27.75 11.65 -4.56
N PHE A 52 -26.71 10.88 -4.21
CA PHE A 52 -25.53 11.41 -3.54
C PHE A 52 -24.50 11.87 -4.56
N THR A 53 -23.76 12.90 -4.19
CA THR A 53 -22.62 13.39 -4.96
C THR A 53 -21.50 12.36 -5.04
N THR A 54 -20.61 12.51 -6.02
CA THR A 54 -19.41 11.66 -6.16
C THR A 54 -18.52 11.68 -4.92
N GLU A 55 -18.50 12.79 -4.19
CA GLU A 55 -17.72 12.95 -2.96
C GLU A 55 -18.36 12.17 -1.79
N GLU A 56 -19.66 12.31 -1.56
CA GLU A 56 -20.39 11.57 -0.52
C GLU A 56 -20.30 10.05 -0.73
N ARG A 57 -20.34 9.59 -1.99
CA ARG A 57 -20.12 8.16 -2.31
C ARG A 57 -18.69 7.70 -2.05
N ARG A 58 -17.71 8.59 -2.16
CA ARG A 58 -16.31 8.28 -1.81
C ARG A 58 -16.15 8.19 -0.30
N GLU A 59 -16.71 9.14 0.44
CA GLU A 59 -16.71 9.15 1.91
C GLU A 59 -17.39 7.91 2.48
N HIS A 60 -18.55 7.52 1.92
CA HIS A 60 -19.24 6.32 2.37
C HIS A 60 -18.44 5.03 2.11
N ARG A 61 -17.70 4.95 1.00
CA ARG A 61 -16.81 3.80 0.75
C ARG A 61 -15.68 3.72 1.76
N VAL A 62 -15.09 4.85 2.14
CA VAL A 62 -14.07 4.90 3.19
C VAL A 62 -14.65 4.45 4.53
N PHE A 63 -15.87 4.90 4.87
CA PHE A 63 -16.59 4.47 6.07
C PHE A 63 -16.87 2.96 6.09
N GLN A 64 -17.31 2.37 4.98
CA GLN A 64 -17.56 0.93 4.88
C GLN A 64 -16.29 0.08 5.05
N GLU A 65 -15.16 0.52 4.51
CA GLU A 65 -13.89 -0.18 4.71
C GLU A 65 -13.37 -0.06 6.15
N LEU A 66 -13.65 1.07 6.81
CA LEU A 66 -13.37 1.25 8.24
C LEU A 66 -14.16 0.22 9.09
N LEU A 67 -15.46 0.06 8.84
CA LEU A 67 -16.29 -0.92 9.56
C LEU A 67 -15.81 -2.36 9.35
N LYS A 68 -15.36 -2.73 8.14
CA LYS A 68 -14.84 -4.08 7.85
C LYS A 68 -13.50 -4.38 8.52
N SER A 69 -12.68 -3.35 8.72
CA SER A 69 -11.33 -3.49 9.27
C SER A 69 -11.29 -3.58 10.80
N VAL A 70 -12.35 -3.11 11.47
CA VAL A 70 -12.47 -3.17 12.94
C VAL A 70 -13.72 -3.96 13.33
N PRO A 71 -13.58 -5.25 13.71
CA PRO A 71 -14.71 -6.08 14.13
C PRO A 71 -15.44 -5.48 15.33
N GLY A 72 -16.77 -5.40 15.26
CA GLY A 72 -17.62 -4.86 16.34
C GLY A 72 -17.69 -3.32 16.41
N LEU A 73 -17.06 -2.61 15.46
CA LEU A 73 -17.10 -1.14 15.42
C LEU A 73 -18.51 -0.61 15.11
N GLU A 74 -19.26 -1.29 14.26
CA GLU A 74 -20.64 -0.92 13.89
C GLU A 74 -21.59 -0.94 15.10
N GLU A 75 -21.61 -2.05 15.84
CA GLU A 75 -22.43 -2.21 17.06
C GLU A 75 -22.06 -1.15 18.11
N ARG A 76 -20.77 -0.90 18.31
CA ARG A 76 -20.28 0.10 19.28
C ARG A 76 -20.57 1.54 18.86
N LEU A 77 -20.58 1.84 17.56
CA LEU A 77 -20.99 3.15 17.05
C LEU A 77 -22.50 3.39 17.17
N MET A 78 -23.29 2.32 17.09
CA MET A 78 -24.75 2.38 17.20
C MET A 78 -25.26 2.37 18.65
N GLU A 79 -24.51 1.75 19.57
CA GLU A 79 -24.92 1.56 20.98
C GLU A 79 -24.08 2.36 22.01
N GLY A 80 -22.98 2.98 21.59
CA GLY A 80 -22.03 3.67 22.48
C GLY A 80 -22.55 4.98 23.09
N SER A 81 -22.09 5.29 24.30
CA SER A 81 -22.34 6.61 24.94
C SER A 81 -21.51 7.72 24.26
N GLU A 82 -21.85 9.00 24.47
CA GLU A 82 -21.10 10.13 23.88
C GLU A 82 -19.58 10.04 24.18
N GLU A 83 -19.18 9.53 25.35
CA GLU A 83 -17.77 9.35 25.71
C GLU A 83 -17.07 8.19 24.96
N GLU A 84 -17.82 7.12 24.61
CA GLU A 84 -17.28 6.05 23.75
C GLU A 84 -17.14 6.51 22.29
N VAL A 85 -18.06 7.36 21.82
CA VAL A 85 -17.97 7.93 20.47
C VAL A 85 -16.76 8.83 20.35
N ASP A 86 -16.43 9.64 21.35
CA ASP A 86 -15.22 10.48 21.34
C ASP A 86 -13.94 9.65 21.32
N THR A 87 -13.86 8.58 22.12
CA THR A 87 -12.67 7.68 22.12
C THR A 87 -12.54 6.88 20.82
N ILE A 88 -13.64 6.40 20.24
CA ILE A 88 -13.64 5.75 18.93
C ILE A 88 -13.23 6.76 17.85
N THR A 89 -13.71 8.00 17.96
CA THR A 89 -13.37 9.08 17.04
C THR A 89 -11.88 9.42 17.12
N GLU A 90 -11.28 9.49 18.30
CA GLU A 90 -9.83 9.66 18.48
C GLU A 90 -9.04 8.48 17.91
N LEU A 91 -9.49 7.24 18.11
CA LEU A 91 -8.85 6.04 17.55
C LEU A 91 -8.96 6.00 16.03
N VAL A 92 -10.07 6.44 15.45
CA VAL A 92 -10.27 6.50 13.99
C VAL A 92 -9.54 7.69 13.39
N ILE A 93 -9.49 8.85 14.04
CA ILE A 93 -8.61 9.97 13.66
C ILE A 93 -7.16 9.48 13.69
N PHE A 94 -6.74 8.76 14.74
CA PHE A 94 -5.42 8.17 14.82
C PHE A 94 -5.19 7.20 13.67
N PHE A 95 -6.16 6.33 13.34
CA PHE A 95 -6.06 5.42 12.21
C PHE A 95 -6.01 6.17 10.86
N ILE A 96 -6.77 7.24 10.65
CA ILE A 96 -6.78 8.04 9.41
C ILE A 96 -5.52 8.90 9.27
N ILE A 97 -4.99 9.44 10.37
CA ILE A 97 -3.75 10.25 10.40
C ILE A 97 -2.51 9.35 10.29
N GLN A 98 -2.51 8.19 10.94
CA GLN A 98 -1.41 7.22 10.90
C GLN A 98 -1.40 6.44 9.57
N TRP A 99 -2.57 6.18 9.00
CA TRP A 99 -2.71 5.53 7.71
C TRP A 99 -2.69 6.59 6.62
N ASP A 100 -1.48 6.98 6.24
CA ASP A 100 -1.28 7.81 5.05
C ASP A 100 -2.09 7.19 3.90
N HIS A 101 -3.06 7.94 3.37
CA HIS A 101 -3.95 7.51 2.28
C HIS A 101 -3.15 7.04 1.05
N SER A 102 -1.90 7.47 0.92
CA SER A 102 -0.91 6.96 -0.03
C SER A 102 -0.63 5.47 0.13
N VAL A 103 -0.58 4.96 1.37
CA VAL A 103 -0.35 3.54 1.70
C VAL A 103 -1.54 2.70 1.29
N LEU A 104 -2.78 3.13 1.53
CA LEU A 104 -3.98 2.40 1.12
C LEU A 104 -4.06 2.29 -0.42
N ILE A 105 -3.77 3.38 -1.14
CA ILE A 105 -3.69 3.38 -2.61
C ILE A 105 -2.54 2.47 -3.10
N ALA A 106 -1.39 2.49 -2.41
CA ALA A 106 -0.27 1.62 -2.75
C ALA A 106 -0.63 0.14 -2.56
N VAL A 107 -1.28 -0.23 -1.46
CA VAL A 107 -1.73 -1.59 -1.17
C VAL A 107 -2.77 -2.06 -2.20
N ASP A 108 -3.74 -1.22 -2.56
CA ASP A 108 -4.73 -1.54 -3.61
C ASP A 108 -4.06 -1.77 -4.98
N LYS A 109 -3.14 -0.87 -5.38
CA LYS A 109 -2.37 -1.03 -6.63
C LYS A 109 -1.49 -2.28 -6.61
N LEU A 110 -0.83 -2.57 -5.48
CA LEU A 110 -0.01 -3.78 -5.31
C LEU A 110 -0.87 -5.04 -5.34
N SER A 111 -2.06 -5.02 -4.75
CA SER A 111 -2.97 -6.16 -4.70
C SER A 111 -3.55 -6.46 -6.08
N LYS A 112 -4.07 -5.43 -6.78
CA LYS A 112 -4.53 -5.53 -8.17
C LYS A 112 -3.41 -5.98 -9.10
N GLY A 113 -2.22 -5.42 -8.91
CA GLY A 113 -1.01 -5.82 -9.61
C GLY A 113 -0.68 -7.30 -9.39
N THR A 114 -0.71 -7.77 -8.14
CA THR A 114 -0.38 -9.17 -7.78
C THR A 114 -1.37 -10.16 -8.39
N LEU A 115 -2.65 -9.79 -8.45
CA LEU A 115 -3.71 -10.59 -9.08
C LEU A 115 -3.53 -10.67 -10.61
N GLY A 116 -3.13 -9.57 -11.28
CA GLY A 116 -2.85 -9.56 -12.72
C GLY A 116 -1.50 -10.17 -13.12
N ALA A 117 -0.47 -10.01 -12.28
CA ALA A 117 0.89 -10.49 -12.53
C ALA A 117 1.02 -12.02 -12.53
N ARG A 118 0.01 -12.75 -12.03
CA ARG A 118 0.00 -14.23 -12.07
C ARG A 118 -0.25 -14.81 -13.46
N GLY A 119 -0.68 -13.99 -14.45
CA GLY A 119 -0.87 -14.40 -15.84
C GLY A 119 0.25 -13.98 -16.79
N ASP A 120 0.80 -12.77 -16.63
CA ASP A 120 1.77 -12.18 -17.56
C ASP A 120 3.22 -12.23 -17.03
N ASP A 121 4.00 -13.13 -17.64
CA ASP A 121 5.31 -12.79 -18.18
C ASP A 121 6.50 -12.53 -17.21
N THR A 122 6.65 -13.35 -16.16
CA THR A 122 7.99 -13.55 -15.52
C THR A 122 9.02 -14.12 -16.50
N LYS A 123 8.58 -14.64 -17.66
CA LYS A 123 9.42 -15.16 -18.73
C LYS A 123 10.17 -14.05 -19.47
N SER A 124 9.52 -12.93 -19.82
CA SER A 124 10.19 -11.81 -20.51
C SER A 124 11.24 -11.11 -19.66
N LEU A 125 11.01 -11.00 -18.34
CA LEU A 125 11.97 -10.50 -17.35
C LEU A 125 13.35 -11.18 -17.45
N LYS A 126 13.40 -12.46 -17.82
CA LYS A 126 14.63 -13.24 -17.93
C LYS A 126 15.61 -12.63 -18.95
N GLY A 127 15.12 -12.06 -20.04
CA GLY A 127 15.96 -11.41 -21.04
C GLY A 127 16.26 -9.97 -20.64
N THR A 128 15.21 -9.21 -20.35
CA THR A 128 15.26 -7.76 -20.14
C THR A 128 16.09 -7.35 -18.94
N VAL A 129 16.12 -8.16 -17.87
CA VAL A 129 16.95 -7.86 -16.71
C VAL A 129 18.45 -7.78 -17.06
N LEU A 130 18.90 -8.52 -18.07
CA LEU A 130 20.30 -8.44 -18.52
C LEU A 130 20.61 -7.07 -19.13
N ASP A 131 19.65 -6.47 -19.84
CA ASP A 131 19.80 -5.14 -20.41
C ASP A 131 19.91 -4.09 -19.29
N TRP A 132 19.08 -4.21 -18.25
CA TRP A 132 19.08 -3.27 -17.12
C TRP A 132 20.34 -3.33 -16.25
N ILE A 133 20.91 -4.51 -16.04
CA ILE A 133 22.12 -4.65 -15.23
C ILE A 133 23.41 -4.34 -16.00
N THR A 134 23.35 -4.29 -17.34
CA THR A 134 24.49 -3.98 -18.20
C THR A 134 24.74 -2.47 -18.17
N PRO A 135 25.94 -2.02 -17.75
CA PRO A 135 26.27 -0.59 -17.80
C PRO A 135 26.19 -0.05 -19.22
N ARG A 136 25.75 1.20 -19.38
CA ARG A 136 25.59 1.85 -20.71
C ARG A 136 26.92 1.80 -21.48
N GLY A 137 26.85 1.32 -22.72
CA GLY A 137 28.02 1.21 -23.60
C GLY A 137 29.01 0.09 -23.25
N GLN A 138 28.68 -0.77 -22.28
CA GLN A 138 29.52 -1.92 -21.91
C GLN A 138 28.78 -3.23 -22.17
N SER A 139 29.51 -4.34 -22.04
CA SER A 139 28.96 -5.70 -22.06
C SER A 139 29.24 -6.42 -20.75
N LEU A 140 28.40 -7.40 -20.42
CA LEU A 140 28.65 -8.28 -19.29
C LEU A 140 29.82 -9.20 -19.60
N VAL A 141 30.72 -9.37 -18.63
CA VAL A 141 31.90 -10.22 -18.75
C VAL A 141 31.89 -11.28 -17.64
N PRO A 142 31.77 -12.58 -18.00
CA PRO A 142 31.51 -13.12 -19.33
C PRO A 142 30.09 -12.81 -19.84
N PRO A 143 29.83 -12.79 -21.16
CA PRO A 143 28.50 -12.56 -21.70
C PRO A 143 27.46 -13.54 -21.14
N LEU A 144 26.30 -13.03 -20.74
CA LEU A 144 25.20 -13.85 -20.22
C LEU A 144 24.14 -14.07 -21.30
N ALA A 145 23.80 -15.33 -21.57
CA ALA A 145 22.73 -15.67 -22.49
C ALA A 145 21.35 -15.29 -21.92
N ARG A 146 20.50 -14.64 -22.74
CA ARG A 146 19.15 -14.19 -22.36
C ARG A 146 18.22 -15.35 -21.94
N ASN A 147 18.44 -16.54 -22.48
CA ASN A 147 17.61 -17.73 -22.26
C ASN A 147 18.23 -18.76 -21.30
N VAL A 148 19.40 -18.51 -20.69
CA VAL A 148 20.04 -19.46 -19.76
C VAL A 148 20.29 -18.81 -18.40
N LYS A 149 19.93 -19.50 -17.30
CA LYS A 149 20.10 -18.99 -15.92
C LYS A 149 21.35 -19.53 -15.20
N VAL A 150 21.97 -20.61 -15.67
CA VAL A 150 23.04 -21.34 -14.94
C VAL A 150 24.23 -20.46 -14.56
N ASN A 151 24.62 -19.55 -15.46
CA ASN A 151 25.77 -18.66 -15.27
C ASN A 151 25.41 -17.34 -14.58
N ARG A 152 24.15 -17.17 -14.13
CA ARG A 152 23.70 -15.94 -13.43
C ARG A 152 23.88 -16.09 -11.92
N SER A 153 23.32 -15.16 -11.15
CA SER A 153 23.41 -15.16 -9.68
C SER A 153 24.88 -15.04 -9.21
N PHE A 154 25.27 -15.73 -8.15
CA PHE A 154 26.63 -15.75 -7.59
C PHE A 154 27.69 -16.36 -8.52
N ASN A 155 27.30 -16.92 -9.68
CA ASN A 155 28.25 -17.42 -10.69
C ASN A 155 28.81 -16.31 -11.60
N HIS A 156 28.25 -15.10 -11.58
CA HIS A 156 28.71 -13.99 -12.40
C HIS A 156 28.94 -12.73 -11.58
N LYS A 157 30.04 -12.02 -11.87
CA LYS A 157 30.56 -10.94 -11.04
C LYS A 157 29.55 -9.81 -10.83
N ARG A 158 28.84 -9.41 -11.89
CA ARG A 158 27.83 -8.33 -11.87
C ARG A 158 26.55 -8.73 -11.10
N THR A 159 26.01 -9.91 -11.37
CA THR A 159 24.75 -10.37 -10.76
C THR A 159 24.97 -10.74 -9.30
N GLY A 160 26.10 -11.37 -8.99
CA GLY A 160 26.48 -11.69 -7.62
C GLY A 160 26.68 -10.43 -6.78
N ALA A 161 27.30 -9.37 -7.33
CA ALA A 161 27.43 -8.09 -6.63
C ALA A 161 26.08 -7.47 -6.25
N LEU A 162 25.10 -7.52 -7.16
CA LEU A 162 23.76 -6.99 -6.94
C LEU A 162 22.95 -7.84 -5.94
N LEU A 163 23.13 -9.16 -5.96
CA LEU A 163 22.41 -10.08 -5.07
C LEU A 163 23.08 -10.26 -3.70
N CYS A 164 24.33 -9.82 -3.56
CA CYS A 164 25.06 -9.93 -2.30
C CYS A 164 24.26 -9.22 -1.20
N PRO A 165 24.06 -9.88 -0.04
CA PRO A 165 23.49 -9.25 1.14
C PRO A 165 24.26 -7.99 1.53
N THR A 166 23.57 -6.97 2.03
CA THR A 166 24.19 -5.71 2.47
C THR A 166 25.20 -5.90 3.60
N GLY A 167 25.04 -6.94 4.43
CA GLY A 167 25.99 -7.30 5.49
C GLY A 167 27.23 -8.07 5.03
N LEU A 168 27.38 -8.35 3.73
CA LEU A 168 28.50 -9.11 3.18
C LEU A 168 29.25 -8.31 2.12
N ASP A 169 30.58 -8.31 2.19
CA ASP A 169 31.41 -7.65 1.20
C ASP A 169 31.63 -8.56 -0.03
N TRP A 170 30.99 -8.21 -1.14
CA TRP A 170 31.24 -8.86 -2.44
C TRP A 170 32.62 -8.54 -3.02
N SER A 171 33.49 -7.75 -2.40
CA SER A 171 34.88 -7.63 -2.86
C SER A 171 35.72 -8.80 -2.35
N ASN A 172 35.42 -9.30 -1.14
CA ASN A 172 36.11 -10.41 -0.49
C ASN A 172 35.98 -11.74 -1.28
N PRO A 173 37.11 -12.35 -1.71
CA PRO A 173 37.10 -13.59 -2.48
C PRO A 173 36.56 -14.79 -1.70
N GLU A 174 36.73 -14.84 -0.38
CA GLU A 174 36.20 -15.91 0.46
C GLU A 174 34.67 -15.88 0.51
N ILE A 175 34.09 -14.69 0.68
CA ILE A 175 32.64 -14.49 0.68
C ILE A 175 32.05 -14.91 -0.67
N LYS A 176 32.69 -14.52 -1.78
CA LYS A 176 32.27 -14.97 -3.13
C LYS A 176 32.27 -16.48 -3.25
N ALA A 177 33.35 -17.13 -2.82
CA ALA A 177 33.50 -18.57 -2.90
C ALA A 177 32.43 -19.28 -2.08
N LYS A 178 32.23 -18.84 -0.82
CA LYS A 178 31.21 -19.38 0.07
C LYS A 178 29.78 -19.20 -0.46
N LEU A 179 29.45 -18.04 -1.03
CA LEU A 179 28.15 -17.80 -1.66
C LEU A 179 27.96 -18.65 -2.93
N ARG A 180 29.02 -18.83 -3.72
CA ARG A 180 28.98 -19.64 -4.95
C ARG A 180 28.83 -21.14 -4.66
N ASN A 181 29.54 -21.62 -3.64
CA ASN A 181 29.49 -22.99 -3.16
C ASN A 181 28.25 -23.28 -2.30
N ARG A 182 27.46 -22.25 -1.98
CA ARG A 182 26.27 -22.31 -1.11
C ARG A 182 26.60 -22.72 0.34
N GLU A 183 27.81 -22.38 0.79
CA GLU A 183 28.23 -22.55 2.19
C GLU A 183 27.64 -21.45 3.09
N ILE A 184 27.42 -20.25 2.53
CA ILE A 184 26.61 -19.20 3.16
C ILE A 184 25.19 -19.31 2.60
N VAL A 185 24.24 -19.58 3.48
CA VAL A 185 22.81 -19.49 3.18
C VAL A 185 22.36 -18.07 3.46
N VAL A 186 21.98 -17.34 2.41
CA VAL A 186 21.37 -16.01 2.55
C VAL A 186 19.96 -16.20 3.08
N SER A 187 19.71 -15.70 4.29
CA SER A 187 18.40 -15.76 4.92
C SER A 187 17.47 -14.68 4.34
N GLY A 188 16.15 -14.91 4.38
CA GLY A 188 15.15 -14.05 3.74
C GLY A 188 14.99 -12.67 4.38
N ASP A 189 15.53 -12.49 5.59
CA ASP A 189 15.64 -11.22 6.32
C ASP A 189 16.84 -10.36 5.88
N GLN A 190 17.75 -10.93 5.08
CA GLN A 190 18.92 -10.20 4.57
C GLN A 190 18.61 -9.54 3.23
N TRP A 191 18.58 -8.21 3.23
CA TRP A 191 18.37 -7.43 2.02
C TRP A 191 19.55 -7.54 1.06
N SER A 192 19.26 -7.72 -0.23
CA SER A 192 20.27 -7.65 -1.29
C SER A 192 20.52 -6.20 -1.71
N LEU A 193 21.75 -5.94 -2.15
CA LEU A 193 22.18 -4.60 -2.57
C LEU A 193 21.34 -4.02 -3.73
N PHE A 194 20.79 -4.85 -4.60
CA PHE A 194 19.95 -4.39 -5.72
C PHE A 194 18.67 -3.66 -5.29
N LEU A 195 18.26 -3.75 -4.02
CA LEU A 195 17.09 -3.05 -3.52
C LEU A 195 17.36 -1.56 -3.26
N TYR A 196 18.62 -1.19 -3.06
CA TYR A 196 19.00 0.15 -2.64
C TYR A 196 19.27 1.09 -3.83
N ALA A 197 18.98 2.39 -3.63
CA ALA A 197 19.37 3.45 -4.55
C ALA A 197 20.87 3.36 -4.85
N ASP A 198 21.23 3.49 -6.13
CA ASP A 198 22.61 3.38 -6.65
C ASP A 198 23.39 2.13 -6.20
N TYR A 199 22.70 1.10 -5.70
CA TYR A 199 23.29 -0.11 -5.15
C TYR A 199 24.25 0.19 -3.99
N ARG A 200 23.88 1.13 -3.11
CA ARG A 200 24.66 1.52 -1.93
C ARG A 200 23.85 1.33 -0.66
N TYR A 201 24.45 0.65 0.30
CA TYR A 201 23.89 0.47 1.63
C TYR A 201 24.55 1.44 2.60
N ASP A 202 23.74 2.09 3.43
CA ASP A 202 24.18 2.95 4.53
C ASP A 202 23.95 2.20 5.85
N SER A 203 25.02 1.99 6.62
CA SER A 203 24.93 1.28 7.90
C SER A 203 24.35 2.15 9.02
N GLU A 204 24.48 3.48 8.90
CA GLU A 204 23.97 4.44 9.88
C GLU A 204 22.48 4.71 9.67
N ASP A 205 22.03 4.64 8.41
CA ASP A 205 20.60 4.69 8.04
C ASP A 205 20.22 3.57 7.05
N PRO A 206 19.88 2.37 7.55
CA PRO A 206 19.52 1.22 6.72
C PRO A 206 18.27 1.42 5.84
N TRP A 207 17.44 2.43 6.13
CA TRP A 207 16.25 2.74 5.33
C TRP A 207 16.57 3.65 4.16
N ASN A 208 17.70 4.36 4.23
CA ASN A 208 18.14 5.27 3.19
C ASN A 208 18.28 4.54 1.85
N GLY A 209 17.49 4.97 0.87
CA GLY A 209 17.50 4.40 -0.47
C GLY A 209 16.94 2.98 -0.58
N LEU A 210 16.43 2.36 0.49
CA LEU A 210 15.81 1.03 0.41
C LEU A 210 14.59 1.07 -0.53
N PHE A 211 14.47 0.10 -1.43
CA PHE A 211 13.46 0.02 -2.50
C PHE A 211 13.46 1.16 -3.53
N HIS A 212 14.52 1.99 -3.57
CA HIS A 212 14.63 3.09 -4.53
C HIS A 212 15.55 2.78 -5.72
N SER A 213 15.95 1.52 -5.90
CA SER A 213 16.82 1.16 -7.02
C SER A 213 16.12 1.27 -8.37
N ALA A 214 16.86 1.75 -9.38
CA ALA A 214 16.36 1.81 -10.75
C ALA A 214 15.96 0.43 -11.30
N LEU A 215 16.63 -0.64 -10.83
CA LEU A 215 16.32 -2.02 -11.23
C LEU A 215 14.95 -2.45 -10.71
N LEU A 216 14.64 -2.13 -9.45
CA LEU A 216 13.34 -2.47 -8.83
C LEU A 216 12.21 -1.68 -9.49
N VAL A 217 12.42 -0.38 -9.75
CA VAL A 217 11.44 0.45 -10.46
C VAL A 217 11.20 -0.06 -11.88
N SER A 218 12.26 -0.50 -12.58
CA SER A 218 12.14 -1.09 -13.93
C SER A 218 11.36 -2.40 -13.91
N ALA A 219 11.66 -3.28 -12.94
CA ALA A 219 10.93 -4.54 -12.78
C ALA A 219 9.46 -4.31 -12.42
N TYR A 220 9.17 -3.37 -11.51
CA TYR A 220 7.81 -2.99 -11.15
C TYR A 220 7.03 -2.51 -12.37
N LYS A 221 7.61 -1.59 -13.15
CA LYS A 221 7.01 -1.08 -14.38
C LYS A 221 6.75 -2.20 -15.40
N HIS A 222 7.73 -3.07 -15.62
CA HIS A 222 7.62 -4.18 -16.56
C HIS A 222 6.47 -5.13 -16.21
N VAL A 223 6.28 -5.44 -14.94
CA VAL A 223 5.27 -6.41 -14.46
C VAL A 223 3.89 -5.79 -14.28
N PHE A 224 3.81 -4.61 -13.64
CA PHE A 224 2.55 -4.04 -13.19
C PHE A 224 1.99 -2.96 -14.11
N THR A 225 2.76 -2.52 -15.12
CA THR A 225 2.27 -1.53 -16.09
C THR A 225 2.37 -2.05 -17.52
N SER A 226 3.56 -2.26 -18.04
CA SER A 226 3.85 -2.82 -19.37
C SER A 226 5.37 -2.92 -19.56
N PRO A 227 5.90 -3.91 -20.29
CA PRO A 227 7.29 -3.91 -20.75
C PRO A 227 7.72 -2.62 -21.45
N SER A 228 6.80 -1.96 -22.17
CA SER A 228 7.08 -0.74 -22.93
C SER A 228 7.27 0.51 -22.07
N SER A 229 6.90 0.48 -20.78
CA SER A 229 7.00 1.66 -19.88
C SER A 229 8.37 1.83 -19.22
N VAL A 230 9.25 0.83 -19.38
CA VAL A 230 10.61 0.84 -18.84
C VAL A 230 11.57 1.64 -19.74
N ASP A 231 11.36 1.60 -21.05
CA ASP A 231 12.17 2.30 -22.04
C ASP A 231 11.69 3.75 -22.23
N LYS A 232 12.61 4.72 -22.12
CA LYS A 232 12.36 6.14 -22.50
C LYS A 232 12.74 6.43 -23.95
N GLU A 233 13.30 5.47 -24.68
CA GLU A 233 13.58 5.66 -26.10
C GLU A 233 12.31 5.39 -26.91
N PRO A 234 11.87 6.34 -27.77
CA PRO A 234 10.77 6.11 -28.66
C PRO A 234 11.19 5.01 -29.63
N LYS A 235 10.73 3.77 -29.39
CA LYS A 235 10.71 2.75 -30.43
C LYS A 235 9.82 3.30 -31.53
N ALA A 236 10.44 3.80 -32.59
CA ALA A 236 9.75 4.19 -33.80
C ALA A 236 8.83 3.04 -34.21
N THR A 237 7.53 3.29 -34.18
CA THR A 237 6.56 2.47 -34.89
C THR A 237 6.90 2.62 -36.36
N CYS A 238 7.58 1.62 -36.92
CA CYS A 238 7.71 1.48 -38.35
C CYS A 238 6.28 1.35 -38.89
N SER A 239 5.77 2.40 -39.54
CA SER A 239 4.50 2.38 -40.25
C SER A 239 4.58 1.28 -41.30
N GLY A 240 3.73 0.26 -41.16
CA GLY A 240 3.55 -0.75 -42.18
C GLY A 240 3.03 -0.08 -43.45
N ASN A 241 3.75 -0.26 -44.56
CA ASN A 241 3.24 0.06 -45.88
C ASN A 241 2.03 -0.84 -46.19
N ALA A 242 0.91 -0.21 -46.54
CA ALA A 242 -0.15 -0.76 -47.36
C ALA A 242 -0.45 0.24 -48.47
#